data_AF-A0A926SGC8-F1
#
_entry.id   AF-A0A926SGC8-F1
#
_cell.length_a   1.000
_cell.length_b   1.000
_cell.length_c   1.000
_cell.angle_alpha   90.00
_cell.angle_beta   90.00
_cell.angle_gamma   90.00
#
_symmetry.space_group_name_H-M   'P 1'
#
loop_
_entity.id
_entity.type
_entity.pdbx_description
1 polymer ?
#
loop_
_entity_poly.entity_id
_entity_poly.type
_entity_poly.pdbx_seq_one_letter_code
_entity_poly.pdbx_strand_id
1 'polypeptide(L)'
;MVVQIPIQRIQVPPGQRVLLREVSWEEFEAILQELGDRRSERVAYCDGLLEIMAPLPEHEYFKETIGDAIKDMAETLDLNYESYGSTTWRKQAKQAGLESDNCFYFQNEARIRGKLQFDLTQDPLPDLALEIDVTSQSLERFPIYARLGVPELWCCDTGRLRIYHLQDEQYVEVECSSIFPQLDIAALSRLIEAKRSEGRLALRRSVRAWVRQQMQEWGERPQLHCPTSYLFSSRFPEVLENVPAQISHLQ
;
A
#
# COMPACT_ATOMS: atom_id res chain seq x y z
N MET A 1 -36.75 -12.31 22.47
CA MET A 1 -35.52 -12.70 23.19
C MET A 1 -34.37 -12.42 22.26
N VAL A 2 -33.48 -11.49 22.61
CA VAL A 2 -32.30 -11.17 21.80
C VAL A 2 -31.16 -12.03 22.31
N VAL A 3 -30.49 -12.76 21.43
CA VAL A 3 -29.30 -13.55 21.78
C VAL A 3 -28.08 -12.66 21.51
N GLN A 4 -27.25 -12.45 22.54
CA GLN A 4 -25.98 -11.72 22.41
C GLN A 4 -24.84 -12.73 22.31
N ILE A 5 -24.07 -12.66 21.22
CA ILE A 5 -22.90 -13.49 20.99
C ILE A 5 -21.68 -12.56 20.91
N PRO A 6 -20.68 -12.71 21.79
CA PRO A 6 -19.42 -11.98 21.69
C PRO A 6 -18.74 -12.23 20.35
N ILE A 7 -18.21 -11.20 19.69
CA ILE A 7 -17.59 -11.31 18.36
C ILE A 7 -16.36 -12.22 18.40
N GLN A 8 -15.65 -12.28 19.54
CA GLN A 8 -14.49 -13.16 19.76
C GLN A 8 -14.82 -14.65 19.66
N ARG A 9 -16.11 -15.02 19.72
CA ARG A 9 -16.55 -16.41 19.54
C ARG A 9 -16.81 -16.76 18.06
N ILE A 10 -16.81 -15.78 17.17
CA ILE A 10 -16.90 -16.02 15.74
C ILE A 10 -15.53 -16.51 15.26
N GLN A 11 -15.49 -17.74 14.78
CA GLN A 11 -14.31 -18.29 14.12
C GLN A 11 -14.51 -18.21 12.61
N VAL A 12 -13.55 -17.61 11.92
CA VAL A 12 -13.53 -17.55 10.47
C VAL A 12 -12.40 -18.46 9.97
N PRO A 13 -12.70 -19.65 9.42
CA PRO A 13 -11.67 -20.52 8.89
C PRO A 13 -10.85 -19.82 7.78
N PRO A 14 -9.57 -20.17 7.58
CA PRO A 14 -8.77 -19.60 6.50
C PRO A 14 -9.45 -19.72 5.13
N GLY A 15 -9.46 -18.63 4.37
CA GLY A 15 -10.15 -18.51 3.09
C GLY A 15 -11.66 -18.27 3.20
N GLN A 16 -12.22 -18.16 4.41
CA GLN A 16 -13.62 -17.82 4.63
C GLN A 16 -13.79 -16.40 5.15
N ARG A 17 -15.06 -15.98 5.20
CA ARG A 17 -15.48 -14.65 5.66
C ARG A 17 -16.86 -14.66 6.28
N VAL A 18 -17.13 -13.63 7.06
CA VAL A 18 -18.42 -13.34 7.70
C VAL A 18 -18.84 -11.93 7.32
N LEU A 19 -20.09 -11.77 6.90
CA LEU A 19 -20.71 -10.49 6.61
C LEU A 19 -21.78 -10.18 7.66
N LEU A 20 -21.67 -9.01 8.30
CA LEU A 20 -22.68 -8.47 9.21
C LEU A 20 -23.29 -7.24 8.56
N ARG A 21 -24.63 -7.19 8.51
CA ARG A 21 -25.40 -6.08 7.91
C ARG A 21 -26.02 -5.25 9.02
N GLU A 22 -26.36 -4.00 8.68
CA GLU A 22 -27.01 -3.05 9.59
C GLU A 22 -26.15 -2.71 10.81
N VAL A 23 -24.82 -2.76 10.65
CA VAL A 23 -23.86 -2.43 11.71
C VAL A 23 -23.68 -0.91 11.77
N SER A 24 -24.16 -0.27 12.83
CA SER A 24 -23.89 1.15 13.07
C SER A 24 -22.40 1.45 13.24
N TRP A 25 -22.01 2.72 13.11
CA TRP A 25 -20.63 3.13 13.33
C TRP A 25 -20.16 2.79 14.75
N GLU A 26 -21.01 3.05 15.73
CA GLU A 26 -20.73 2.76 17.14
C GLU A 26 -20.53 1.26 17.38
N GLU A 27 -21.34 0.41 16.73
CA GLU A 27 -21.15 -1.05 16.77
C GLU A 27 -19.86 -1.48 16.07
N PHE A 28 -19.51 -0.88 14.94
CA PHE A 28 -18.25 -1.14 14.26
C PHE A 28 -17.04 -0.82 15.15
N GLU A 29 -17.02 0.34 15.80
CA GLU A 29 -15.94 0.71 16.73
C GLU A 29 -15.87 -0.22 17.93
N ALA A 30 -17.02 -0.61 18.50
CA ALA A 30 -17.09 -1.57 19.59
C ALA A 30 -16.57 -2.96 19.17
N ILE A 31 -16.94 -3.44 17.98
CA ILE A 31 -16.45 -4.70 17.41
C ILE A 31 -14.94 -4.65 17.20
N LEU A 32 -14.41 -3.56 16.64
CA LEU A 32 -12.97 -3.39 16.48
C LEU A 32 -12.24 -3.41 17.82
N GLN A 33 -12.80 -2.78 18.86
CA GLN A 33 -12.21 -2.79 20.19
C GLN A 33 -12.26 -4.19 20.82
N GLU A 34 -13.37 -4.91 20.66
CA GLU A 34 -13.54 -6.27 21.19
C GLU A 34 -12.58 -7.27 20.49
N LEU A 35 -12.37 -7.13 19.19
CA LEU A 35 -11.46 -7.99 18.42
C LEU A 35 -9.96 -7.72 18.71
N GLY A 36 -9.59 -6.53 19.20
CA GLY A 36 -8.20 -6.17 19.58
C GLY A 36 -7.19 -6.12 18.42
N ASP A 37 -5.89 -5.99 18.67
CA ASP A 37 -4.87 -5.83 17.59
C ASP A 37 -4.17 -7.15 17.18
N ARG A 38 -4.48 -8.27 17.84
CA ARG A 38 -3.76 -9.56 17.68
C ARG A 38 -4.60 -10.63 16.98
N ARG A 39 -5.13 -10.31 15.80
CA ARG A 39 -5.99 -11.21 15.03
C ARG A 39 -5.31 -11.67 13.75
N SER A 40 -5.67 -12.87 13.31
CA SER A 40 -5.39 -13.34 11.95
C SER A 40 -6.39 -12.78 10.95
N GLU A 41 -7.51 -12.26 11.43
CA GLU A 41 -8.64 -11.79 10.63
C GLU A 41 -8.49 -10.32 10.22
N ARG A 42 -8.81 -10.01 8.96
CA ARG A 42 -8.91 -8.65 8.43
C ARG A 42 -10.34 -8.15 8.49
N VAL A 43 -10.50 -6.84 8.66
CA VAL A 43 -11.81 -6.21 8.79
C VAL A 43 -11.99 -5.07 7.77
N ALA A 44 -13.20 -4.99 7.22
CA ALA A 44 -13.61 -3.91 6.32
C ALA A 44 -15.05 -3.46 6.62
N TYR A 45 -15.31 -2.15 6.60
CA TYR A 45 -16.60 -1.55 6.91
C TYR A 45 -16.97 -0.46 5.91
N CYS A 46 -18.20 -0.51 5.40
CA CYS A 46 -18.78 0.52 4.54
C CYS A 46 -20.30 0.57 4.71
N ASP A 47 -20.84 1.74 5.08
CA ASP A 47 -22.29 2.03 5.11
C ASP A 47 -23.15 0.92 5.73
N GLY A 48 -22.79 0.45 6.93
CA GLY A 48 -23.58 -0.58 7.62
C GLY A 48 -23.25 -2.03 7.28
N LEU A 49 -22.33 -2.27 6.34
CA LEU A 49 -21.84 -3.61 6.00
C LEU A 49 -20.43 -3.80 6.57
N LEU A 50 -20.27 -4.78 7.46
CA LEU A 50 -19.00 -5.21 8.05
C LEU A 50 -18.60 -6.57 7.46
N GLU A 51 -17.38 -6.68 6.97
CA GLU A 51 -16.74 -7.92 6.53
C GLU A 51 -15.58 -8.27 7.47
N ILE A 52 -15.54 -9.53 7.91
CA ILE A 52 -14.42 -10.13 8.65
C ILE A 52 -13.92 -11.32 7.83
N MET A 53 -12.64 -11.35 7.47
CA MET A 53 -12.05 -12.40 6.63
C MET A 53 -10.80 -13.01 7.26
N ALA A 54 -10.56 -14.30 7.07
CA ALA A 54 -9.31 -14.95 7.44
C ALA A 54 -8.48 -15.29 6.18
N PRO A 55 -7.29 -14.71 5.98
CA PRO A 55 -6.50 -14.92 4.77
C PRO A 55 -5.90 -16.33 4.70
N LEU A 56 -5.63 -16.79 3.47
CA LEU A 56 -4.90 -18.05 3.23
C LEU A 56 -3.37 -17.85 3.35
N PRO A 57 -2.58 -18.92 3.58
CA PRO A 57 -1.11 -18.82 3.60
C PRO A 57 -0.50 -18.21 2.33
N GLU A 58 -1.13 -18.45 1.18
CA GLU A 58 -0.72 -17.85 -0.10
C GLU A 58 -0.86 -16.33 -0.10
N HIS A 59 -1.94 -15.82 0.49
CA HIS A 59 -2.16 -14.38 0.64
C HIS A 59 -1.07 -13.76 1.52
N GLU A 60 -0.75 -14.38 2.65
CA GLU A 60 0.34 -13.94 3.53
C GLU A 60 1.70 -13.98 2.80
N TYR A 61 1.95 -15.01 2.00
CA TYR A 61 3.16 -15.07 1.17
C TYR A 61 3.26 -13.86 0.24
N PHE A 62 2.24 -13.59 -0.57
CA PHE A 62 2.28 -12.49 -1.54
C PHE A 62 2.33 -11.11 -0.87
N LYS A 63 1.59 -10.91 0.22
CA LYS A 63 1.64 -9.68 1.02
C LYS A 63 3.06 -9.37 1.48
N GLU A 64 3.72 -10.32 2.14
CA GLU A 64 5.09 -10.14 2.62
C GLU A 64 6.06 -9.99 1.45
N THR A 65 5.86 -10.75 0.36
CA THR A 65 6.74 -10.70 -0.82
C THR A 65 6.72 -9.35 -1.52
N ILE A 66 5.53 -8.85 -1.81
CA ILE A 66 5.35 -7.58 -2.52
C ILE A 66 5.70 -6.42 -1.59
N GLY A 67 5.32 -6.52 -0.31
CA GLY A 67 5.70 -5.54 0.70
C GLY A 67 7.23 -5.40 0.82
N ASP A 68 7.97 -6.52 0.89
CA ASP A 68 9.44 -6.49 0.88
C ASP A 68 10.03 -5.98 -0.44
N ALA A 69 9.40 -6.29 -1.57
CA ALA A 69 9.84 -5.78 -2.87
C ALA A 69 9.70 -4.26 -2.96
N ILE A 70 8.60 -3.68 -2.47
CA ILE A 70 8.37 -2.23 -2.40
C ILE A 70 9.46 -1.57 -1.54
N LYS A 71 9.80 -2.16 -0.38
CA LYS A 71 10.88 -1.69 0.48
C LYS A 71 12.24 -1.75 -0.22
N ASP A 72 12.54 -2.88 -0.87
CA ASP A 72 13.78 -3.07 -1.64
C ASP A 72 13.92 -2.07 -2.79
N MET A 73 12.81 -1.76 -3.48
CA MET A 73 12.75 -0.72 -4.51
C MET A 73 13.04 0.66 -3.92
N ALA A 74 12.37 1.02 -2.82
CA ALA A 74 12.57 2.30 -2.15
C ALA A 74 14.01 2.47 -1.68
N GLU A 75 14.57 1.48 -0.99
CA GLU A 75 15.97 1.48 -0.54
C GLU A 75 16.95 1.58 -1.71
N THR A 76 16.68 0.89 -2.83
CA THR A 76 17.57 0.92 -4.01
C THR A 76 17.52 2.26 -4.73
N LEU A 77 16.39 2.97 -4.66
CA LEU A 77 16.19 4.29 -5.26
C LEU A 77 16.49 5.44 -4.28
N ASP A 78 16.97 5.13 -3.07
CA ASP A 78 17.25 6.10 -2.00
C ASP A 78 16.01 6.96 -1.63
N LEU A 79 14.84 6.32 -1.59
CA LEU A 79 13.57 6.94 -1.20
C LEU A 79 13.25 6.61 0.26
N ASN A 80 13.04 7.63 1.08
CA ASN A 80 12.48 7.44 2.41
C ASN A 80 11.07 6.90 2.32
N TYR A 81 10.74 5.96 3.20
CA TYR A 81 9.38 5.44 3.32
C TYR A 81 9.07 5.05 4.76
N GLU A 82 7.78 5.02 5.09
CA GLU A 82 7.25 4.35 6.28
C GLU A 82 6.17 3.37 5.84
N SER A 83 5.99 2.29 6.60
CA SER A 83 4.97 1.27 6.29
C SER A 83 4.24 0.81 7.53
N TYR A 84 2.92 0.74 7.46
CA TYR A 84 2.06 0.39 8.59
C TYR A 84 1.06 -0.69 8.17
N GLY A 85 1.56 -1.92 7.97
CA GLY A 85 0.73 -3.09 7.71
C GLY A 85 -0.22 -3.38 8.87
N SER A 86 -1.41 -3.92 8.57
CA SER A 86 -2.44 -4.26 9.56
C SER A 86 -3.00 -3.08 10.38
N THR A 87 -2.74 -1.83 9.98
CA THR A 87 -3.38 -0.66 10.59
C THR A 87 -4.76 -0.46 9.94
N THR A 88 -5.82 -0.43 10.75
CA THR A 88 -7.16 -0.09 10.26
C THR A 88 -7.28 1.42 10.07
N TRP A 89 -7.37 1.87 8.82
CA TRP A 89 -7.62 3.26 8.47
C TRP A 89 -9.12 3.54 8.45
N ARG A 90 -9.60 4.51 9.22
CA ARG A 90 -11.03 4.79 9.38
C ARG A 90 -11.35 6.29 9.38
N LYS A 91 -12.45 6.67 8.74
CA LYS A 91 -12.99 8.04 8.76
C LYS A 91 -14.50 8.01 9.01
N GLN A 92 -14.91 8.36 10.23
CA GLN A 92 -16.34 8.40 10.62
C GLN A 92 -17.18 9.30 9.70
N ALA A 93 -16.64 10.47 9.34
CA ALA A 93 -17.32 11.40 8.41
C ALA A 93 -17.63 10.78 7.03
N LYS A 94 -16.92 9.70 6.66
CA LYS A 94 -17.09 8.97 5.41
C LYS A 94 -17.76 7.61 5.60
N GLN A 95 -18.13 7.25 6.84
CA GLN A 95 -18.70 5.95 7.22
C GLN A 95 -17.93 4.76 6.62
N ALA A 96 -16.59 4.87 6.63
CA ALA A 96 -15.68 3.96 5.97
C ALA A 96 -14.50 3.61 6.89
N GLY A 97 -14.20 2.32 6.97
CA GLY A 97 -13.05 1.80 7.70
C GLY A 97 -12.48 0.58 6.99
N LEU A 98 -11.17 0.54 6.80
CA LEU A 98 -10.52 -0.55 6.07
C LEU A 98 -9.14 -0.85 6.62
N GLU A 99 -8.86 -2.13 6.78
CA GLU A 99 -7.52 -2.63 7.04
C GLU A 99 -6.88 -3.10 5.74
N SER A 100 -5.88 -2.36 5.26
CA SER A 100 -5.07 -2.73 4.10
C SER A 100 -4.13 -3.89 4.44
N ASP A 101 -3.82 -4.75 3.47
CA ASP A 101 -2.79 -5.77 3.68
C ASP A 101 -1.43 -5.14 3.96
N ASN A 102 -1.10 -4.09 3.22
CA ASN A 102 -0.02 -3.19 3.59
C ASN A 102 -0.29 -1.78 3.08
N CYS A 103 0.40 -0.80 3.65
CA CYS A 103 0.35 0.57 3.16
C CYS A 103 1.71 1.25 3.36
N PHE A 104 1.97 2.23 2.50
CA PHE A 104 3.25 2.91 2.44
C PHE A 104 3.06 4.43 2.34
N TYR A 105 3.89 5.13 3.08
CA TYR A 105 4.06 6.57 3.01
C TYR A 105 5.41 6.84 2.35
N PHE A 106 5.41 7.67 1.31
CA PHE A 106 6.59 8.12 0.58
C PHE A 106 6.62 9.65 0.57
N GLN A 107 5.58 10.28 0.01
CA GLN A 107 5.45 11.74 -0.03
C GLN A 107 5.10 12.30 1.35
N ASN A 108 4.27 11.57 2.09
CA ASN A 108 3.83 11.95 3.42
C ASN A 108 4.74 11.38 4.53
N GLU A 109 5.81 10.65 4.18
CA GLU A 109 6.70 9.96 5.12
C GLU A 109 7.19 10.88 6.25
N ALA A 110 7.72 12.06 5.93
CA ALA A 110 8.27 12.96 6.93
C ALA A 110 7.25 13.46 7.97
N ARG A 111 5.95 13.46 7.63
CA ARG A 111 4.86 13.85 8.54
C ARG A 111 4.47 12.72 9.50
N ILE A 112 4.79 11.49 9.14
CA ILE A 112 4.39 10.27 9.84
C ILE A 112 5.56 9.64 10.61
N ARG A 113 6.81 9.88 10.16
CA ARG A 113 8.02 9.30 10.74
C ARG A 113 8.01 9.23 12.26
N GLY A 114 8.23 8.03 12.79
CA GLY A 114 8.30 7.77 14.23
C GLY A 114 6.96 7.80 14.97
N LYS A 115 5.82 8.01 14.29
CA LYS A 115 4.50 7.89 14.92
C LYS A 115 4.11 6.43 15.08
N LEU A 116 3.50 6.13 16.24
CA LEU A 116 2.92 4.83 16.58
C LEU A 116 1.40 4.92 16.82
N GLN A 117 0.85 6.14 16.83
CA GLN A 117 -0.57 6.41 16.99
C GLN A 117 -0.96 7.44 15.93
N PHE A 118 -2.13 7.24 15.33
CA PHE A 118 -2.61 8.02 14.19
C PHE A 118 -3.92 8.71 14.55
N ASP A 119 -3.98 10.01 14.28
CA ASP A 119 -5.21 10.78 14.26
C ASP A 119 -5.57 11.09 12.82
N LEU A 120 -6.51 10.34 12.24
CA LEU A 120 -6.89 10.48 10.82
C LEU A 120 -7.69 11.74 10.50
N THR A 121 -7.92 12.60 11.49
CA THR A 121 -8.41 13.97 11.28
C THR A 121 -7.27 14.94 10.98
N GLN A 122 -6.02 14.61 11.31
CA GLN A 122 -4.84 15.46 11.17
C GLN A 122 -3.73 14.82 10.32
N ASP A 123 -3.53 13.52 10.50
CA ASP A 123 -2.52 12.74 9.82
C ASP A 123 -2.95 12.40 8.39
N PRO A 124 -2.03 12.48 7.42
CA PRO A 124 -2.31 12.06 6.06
C PRO A 124 -2.60 10.57 6.01
N LEU A 125 -3.35 10.18 4.98
CA LEU A 125 -3.49 8.79 4.58
C LEU A 125 -2.22 8.30 3.86
N PRO A 126 -2.04 6.97 3.73
CA PRO A 126 -0.91 6.43 2.97
C PRO A 126 -0.95 6.88 1.51
N ASP A 127 0.24 7.00 0.92
CA ASP A 127 0.40 7.34 -0.50
C ASP A 127 0.11 6.12 -1.40
N LEU A 128 0.38 4.92 -0.89
CA LEU A 128 0.12 3.63 -1.54
C LEU A 128 -0.53 2.65 -0.58
N ALA A 129 -1.62 2.02 -1.01
CA ALA A 129 -2.17 0.81 -0.38
C ALA A 129 -1.86 -0.42 -1.25
N LEU A 130 -1.56 -1.55 -0.59
CA LEU A 130 -1.38 -2.86 -1.19
C LEU A 130 -2.53 -3.77 -0.75
N GLU A 131 -3.12 -4.44 -1.73
CA GLU A 131 -4.19 -5.42 -1.58
C GLU A 131 -3.82 -6.73 -2.28
N ILE A 132 -3.98 -7.84 -1.59
CA ILE A 132 -3.78 -9.19 -2.10
C ILE A 132 -5.14 -9.86 -2.23
N ASP A 133 -5.35 -10.52 -3.36
CA ASP A 133 -6.53 -11.31 -3.67
C ASP A 133 -7.86 -10.52 -3.65
N VAL A 134 -8.03 -9.66 -4.67
CA VAL A 134 -9.27 -8.91 -4.93
C VAL A 134 -10.42 -9.81 -5.40
N THR A 135 -10.20 -11.12 -5.60
CA THR A 135 -11.27 -12.04 -6.06
C THR A 135 -12.36 -12.27 -5.01
N SER A 136 -12.17 -11.75 -3.79
CA SER A 136 -13.13 -11.80 -2.70
C SER A 136 -14.25 -10.72 -2.83
N GLN A 137 -15.06 -10.84 -3.88
CA GLN A 137 -16.23 -9.98 -4.24
C GLN A 137 -17.39 -9.95 -3.20
N SER A 138 -17.24 -9.38 -2.01
CA SER A 138 -18.40 -9.16 -1.11
C SER A 138 -18.51 -7.73 -0.61
N LEU A 139 -17.39 -7.12 -0.24
CA LEU A 139 -17.29 -5.69 -0.07
C LEU A 139 -16.35 -5.14 -1.14
N GLU A 140 -16.84 -4.23 -1.99
CA GLU A 140 -15.97 -3.57 -2.96
C GLU A 140 -15.00 -2.64 -2.20
N ARG A 141 -13.76 -3.12 -2.02
CA ARG A 141 -12.71 -2.38 -1.28
C ARG A 141 -12.30 -1.10 -2.00
N PHE A 142 -12.41 -1.08 -3.33
CA PHE A 142 -12.08 0.06 -4.19
C PHE A 142 -12.88 1.32 -3.83
N PRO A 143 -14.23 1.28 -3.78
CA PRO A 143 -15.05 2.37 -3.24
C PRO A 143 -14.64 2.85 -1.84
N ILE A 144 -14.22 1.95 -0.95
CA ILE A 144 -13.82 2.33 0.42
C ILE A 144 -12.50 3.11 0.37
N TYR A 145 -11.52 2.61 -0.36
CA TYR A 145 -10.26 3.32 -0.59
C TYR A 145 -10.45 4.67 -1.28
N ALA A 146 -11.35 4.73 -2.27
CA ALA A 146 -11.67 5.96 -2.98
C ALA A 146 -12.34 6.98 -2.05
N ARG A 147 -13.27 6.53 -1.20
CA ARG A 147 -13.87 7.37 -0.16
C ARG A 147 -12.84 7.87 0.83
N LEU A 148 -11.92 7.01 1.28
CA LEU A 148 -10.85 7.42 2.19
C LEU A 148 -9.94 8.46 1.52
N GLY A 149 -9.63 8.27 0.24
CA GLY A 149 -8.82 9.17 -0.59
C GLY A 149 -7.38 8.72 -0.76
N VAL A 150 -7.12 7.41 -0.82
CA VAL A 150 -5.77 6.87 -1.04
C VAL A 150 -5.36 7.09 -2.52
N PRO A 151 -4.24 7.77 -2.82
CA PRO A 151 -3.92 8.15 -4.20
C PRO A 151 -3.65 6.97 -5.14
N GLU A 152 -2.91 5.96 -4.67
CA GLU A 152 -2.48 4.81 -5.47
C GLU A 152 -2.82 3.50 -4.75
N LEU A 153 -3.35 2.54 -5.51
CA LEU A 153 -3.70 1.21 -5.03
C LEU A 153 -2.99 0.15 -5.89
N TRP A 154 -2.26 -0.75 -5.24
CA TRP A 154 -1.68 -1.92 -5.90
C TRP A 154 -2.49 -3.15 -5.52
N CYS A 155 -2.94 -3.91 -6.51
CA CYS A 155 -3.69 -5.13 -6.30
C CYS A 155 -2.97 -6.32 -6.91
N CYS A 156 -2.68 -7.33 -6.09
CA CYS A 156 -2.16 -8.61 -6.55
C CYS A 156 -3.29 -9.64 -6.61
N ASP A 157 -3.67 -10.07 -7.80
CA ASP A 157 -4.65 -11.12 -8.02
C ASP A 157 -3.98 -12.31 -8.71
N THR A 158 -3.99 -13.47 -8.05
CA THR A 158 -3.41 -14.71 -8.58
C THR A 158 -1.97 -14.50 -9.07
N GLY A 159 -1.17 -13.76 -8.30
CA GLY A 159 0.23 -13.41 -8.62
C GLY A 159 0.41 -12.26 -9.61
N ARG A 160 -0.66 -11.73 -10.20
CA ARG A 160 -0.61 -10.58 -11.12
C ARG A 160 -0.85 -9.27 -10.38
N LEU A 161 0.14 -8.40 -10.40
CA LEU A 161 0.11 -7.06 -9.82
C LEU A 161 -0.45 -6.06 -10.82
N ARG A 162 -1.44 -5.29 -10.41
CA ARG A 162 -2.08 -4.20 -11.16
C ARG A 162 -2.00 -2.91 -10.34
N ILE A 163 -1.85 -1.78 -11.01
CA ILE A 163 -1.80 -0.45 -10.39
C ILE A 163 -3.08 0.29 -10.72
N TYR A 164 -3.62 0.99 -9.74
CA TYR A 164 -4.75 1.88 -9.94
C TYR A 164 -4.47 3.25 -9.34
N HIS A 165 -4.83 4.31 -10.06
CA HIS A 165 -4.81 5.68 -9.57
C HIS A 165 -6.23 6.13 -9.25
N LEU A 166 -6.38 6.87 -8.15
CA LEU A 166 -7.61 7.55 -7.80
C LEU A 166 -7.81 8.78 -8.72
N GLN A 167 -8.89 8.78 -9.50
CA GLN A 167 -9.30 9.84 -10.41
C GLN A 167 -10.80 10.07 -10.24
N ASP A 168 -11.23 11.31 -9.97
CA ASP A 168 -12.65 11.67 -9.81
C ASP A 168 -13.43 10.69 -8.91
N GLU A 169 -12.85 10.35 -7.75
CA GLU A 169 -13.41 9.41 -6.76
C GLU A 169 -13.53 7.95 -7.22
N GLN A 170 -12.85 7.56 -8.31
CA GLN A 170 -12.82 6.19 -8.82
C GLN A 170 -11.39 5.74 -9.11
N TYR A 171 -11.15 4.43 -9.03
CA TYR A 171 -9.85 3.87 -9.39
C TYR A 171 -9.82 3.48 -10.86
N VAL A 172 -8.80 3.98 -11.56
CA VAL A 172 -8.53 3.67 -12.97
C VAL A 172 -7.24 2.86 -13.04
N GLU A 173 -7.27 1.71 -13.72
CA GLU A 173 -6.07 0.90 -13.95
C GLU A 173 -5.07 1.66 -14.81
N VAL A 174 -3.81 1.68 -14.39
CA VAL A 174 -2.71 2.36 -15.07
C VAL A 174 -1.49 1.45 -15.17
N GLU A 175 -0.60 1.74 -16.11
CA GLU A 175 0.63 0.96 -16.32
C GLU A 175 1.80 1.45 -15.46
N CYS A 176 1.78 2.73 -15.07
CA CYS A 176 2.90 3.37 -14.37
C CYS A 176 2.48 3.81 -12.96
N SER A 177 3.32 3.46 -11.98
CA SER A 177 3.21 3.97 -10.61
C SER A 177 3.57 5.45 -10.57
N SER A 178 2.84 6.24 -9.77
CA SER A 178 3.22 7.62 -9.47
C SER A 178 4.42 7.70 -8.53
N ILE A 179 4.63 6.67 -7.70
CA ILE A 179 5.72 6.57 -6.72
C ILE A 179 7.00 6.04 -7.37
N PHE A 180 6.86 5.04 -8.25
CA PHE A 180 7.98 4.38 -8.94
C PHE A 180 7.87 4.51 -10.47
N PRO A 181 7.88 5.73 -11.04
CA PRO A 181 7.61 5.93 -12.46
C PRO A 181 8.66 5.33 -13.39
N GLN A 182 9.85 5.01 -12.88
CA GLN A 182 10.96 4.42 -13.64
C GLN A 182 10.86 2.90 -13.74
N LEU A 183 9.97 2.25 -12.98
CA LEU A 183 9.92 0.81 -12.84
C LEU A 183 8.71 0.21 -13.57
N ASP A 184 8.94 -0.82 -14.39
CA ASP A 184 7.87 -1.67 -14.93
C ASP A 184 7.33 -2.60 -13.82
N ILE A 185 6.42 -2.08 -13.00
CA ILE A 185 5.84 -2.84 -11.88
C ILE A 185 5.11 -4.11 -12.36
N ALA A 186 4.59 -4.15 -13.58
CA ALA A 186 3.99 -5.37 -14.12
C ALA A 186 5.02 -6.50 -14.33
N ALA A 187 6.30 -6.16 -14.54
CA ALA A 187 7.40 -7.14 -14.58
C ALA A 187 7.73 -7.72 -13.19
N LEU A 188 7.40 -7.02 -12.10
CA LEU A 188 7.66 -7.48 -10.73
C LEU A 188 6.95 -8.80 -10.44
N SER A 189 5.71 -8.99 -10.91
CA SER A 189 4.98 -10.26 -10.80
C SER A 189 5.75 -11.44 -11.39
N ARG A 190 6.33 -11.26 -12.59
CA ARG A 190 7.09 -12.33 -13.26
C ARG A 190 8.38 -12.63 -12.50
N LEU A 191 9.03 -11.59 -11.97
CA LEU A 191 10.24 -11.75 -11.16
C LEU A 191 9.96 -12.50 -9.86
N ILE A 192 8.86 -12.17 -9.17
CA ILE A 192 8.42 -12.85 -7.95
C ILE A 192 8.20 -14.33 -8.22
N GLU A 193 7.43 -14.66 -9.25
CA GLU A 193 7.12 -16.05 -9.57
C GLU A 193 8.38 -16.83 -9.99
N ALA A 194 9.23 -16.25 -10.84
CA ALA A 194 10.46 -16.90 -11.30
C ALA A 194 11.45 -17.19 -10.16
N LYS A 195 11.46 -16.38 -9.10
CA LYS A 195 12.39 -16.50 -7.96
C LYS A 195 11.76 -17.13 -6.72
N ARG A 196 10.47 -17.48 -6.76
CA ARG A 196 9.71 -18.03 -5.62
C ARG A 196 10.37 -19.27 -5.03
N SER A 197 10.79 -20.22 -5.87
CA SER A 197 11.42 -21.48 -5.46
C SER A 197 12.89 -21.33 -5.06
N GLU A 198 13.55 -20.23 -5.41
CA GLU A 198 14.94 -19.93 -5.06
C GLU A 198 15.08 -19.33 -3.64
N GLY A 199 13.96 -18.98 -3.01
CA GLY A 199 13.89 -18.49 -1.63
C GLY A 199 13.93 -16.96 -1.48
N ARG A 200 13.49 -16.48 -0.31
CA ARG A 200 13.25 -15.05 -0.01
C ARG A 200 14.47 -14.15 -0.27
N LEU A 201 15.66 -14.59 0.16
CA LEU A 201 16.88 -13.79 0.00
C LEU A 201 17.29 -13.65 -1.47
N ALA A 202 17.16 -14.72 -2.26
CA ALA A 202 17.47 -14.70 -3.69
C ALA A 202 16.50 -13.78 -4.45
N LEU A 203 15.22 -13.84 -4.10
CA LEU A 203 14.19 -12.95 -4.63
C LEU A 203 14.53 -11.48 -4.34
N ARG A 204 14.74 -11.11 -3.08
CA ARG A 204 15.06 -9.73 -2.68
C ARG A 204 16.31 -9.19 -3.38
N ARG A 205 17.37 -10.01 -3.51
CA ARG A 205 18.56 -9.66 -4.30
C ARG A 205 18.22 -9.41 -5.77
N SER A 206 17.35 -10.23 -6.35
CA SER A 206 16.90 -10.11 -7.74
C SER A 206 16.06 -8.85 -7.94
N VAL A 207 15.19 -8.48 -6.99
CA VAL A 207 14.43 -7.22 -7.02
C VAL A 207 15.39 -6.03 -7.06
N ARG A 208 16.35 -5.95 -6.14
CA ARG A 208 17.32 -4.83 -6.13
C ARG A 208 18.19 -4.79 -7.40
N ALA A 209 18.54 -5.94 -7.98
CA ALA A 209 19.26 -5.98 -9.24
C ALA A 209 18.40 -5.49 -10.41
N TRP A 210 17.14 -5.93 -10.46
CA TRP A 210 16.15 -5.51 -11.46
C TRP A 210 15.90 -3.99 -11.40
N VAL A 211 15.76 -3.40 -10.21
CA VAL A 211 15.61 -1.94 -10.05
C VAL A 211 16.80 -1.18 -10.64
N ARG A 212 18.03 -1.62 -10.35
CA ARG A 212 19.24 -0.99 -10.92
C ARG A 212 19.27 -1.10 -12.44
N GLN A 213 18.85 -2.23 -13.00
CA GLN A 213 18.76 -2.42 -14.44
C GLN A 213 17.73 -1.46 -15.06
N GLN A 214 16.52 -1.37 -14.48
CA GLN A 214 15.49 -0.45 -14.95
C GLN A 214 15.96 1.01 -14.92
N MET A 215 16.72 1.41 -13.91
CA MET A 215 17.29 2.76 -13.84
C MET A 215 18.35 3.05 -14.91
N GLN A 216 19.17 2.05 -15.28
CA GLN A 216 20.12 2.18 -16.39
C GLN A 216 19.38 2.36 -17.72
N GLU A 217 18.38 1.50 -17.98
CA GLU A 217 17.54 1.58 -19.17
C GLU A 217 16.73 2.88 -19.23
N TRP A 218 16.27 3.38 -18.09
CA TRP A 218 15.53 4.65 -17.98
C TRP A 218 16.39 5.85 -18.39
N GLY A 219 17.66 5.89 -17.98
CA GLY A 219 18.60 6.95 -18.36
C GLY A 219 18.93 7.00 -19.85
N GLU A 220 18.74 5.89 -20.56
CA GLU A 220 19.04 5.75 -22.00
C GLU A 220 17.82 5.99 -22.91
N ARG A 221 16.59 6.03 -22.36
CA ARG A 221 15.37 6.24 -23.15
C ARG A 221 15.25 7.70 -23.61
N PRO A 222 14.96 7.97 -24.90
CA PRO A 222 14.37 9.24 -25.29
C PRO A 222 13.06 9.41 -24.52
N GLN A 223 12.83 10.56 -23.88
CA GLN A 223 11.68 10.84 -23.01
C GLN A 223 10.32 10.69 -23.73
N LEU A 224 9.90 9.46 -24.01
CA LEU A 224 8.54 9.12 -24.40
C LEU A 224 7.71 9.14 -23.13
N HIS A 225 6.82 10.14 -23.11
CA HIS A 225 6.07 10.57 -21.95
C HIS A 225 5.23 9.44 -21.35
N CYS A 226 5.48 9.11 -20.08
CA CYS A 226 4.35 8.80 -19.20
C CYS A 226 3.45 10.05 -19.19
N PRO A 227 2.11 9.93 -19.33
CA PRO A 227 1.23 11.09 -19.33
C PRO A 227 1.57 12.01 -18.15
N THR A 228 1.99 13.22 -18.47
CA THR A 228 2.54 14.23 -17.54
C THR A 228 1.53 14.67 -16.49
N SER A 229 0.29 14.18 -16.54
CA SER A 229 -0.76 14.43 -15.54
C SER A 229 -0.48 13.76 -14.19
N TYR A 230 0.47 12.81 -14.11
CA TYR A 230 0.82 12.12 -12.85
C TYR A 230 2.28 12.28 -12.42
N LEU A 231 3.10 12.97 -13.22
CA LEU A 231 4.47 13.30 -12.85
C LEU A 231 4.46 14.53 -11.93
N PHE A 232 4.27 14.29 -10.63
CA PHE A 232 4.51 15.34 -9.64
C PHE A 232 6.03 15.52 -9.45
N SER A 233 6.45 16.78 -9.56
CA SER A 233 7.83 17.28 -9.51
C SER A 233 8.76 16.52 -8.54
N SER A 234 9.44 15.49 -9.04
CA SER A 234 10.67 14.98 -8.45
C SER A 234 11.80 15.97 -8.75
N ARG A 235 11.83 17.08 -8.00
CA ARG A 235 13.11 17.76 -7.78
C ARG A 235 13.92 16.82 -6.91
N PHE A 236 14.73 15.98 -7.56
CA PHE A 236 15.94 15.45 -6.94
C PHE A 236 16.66 16.63 -6.27
N PRO A 237 17.11 16.53 -5.01
CA PRO A 237 18.01 17.54 -4.48
C PRO A 237 19.27 17.52 -5.34
N GLU A 238 19.47 18.56 -6.13
CA GLU A 238 20.77 18.87 -6.73
C GLU A 238 21.77 18.87 -5.58
N VAL A 239 22.71 17.93 -5.64
CA VAL A 239 23.93 17.97 -4.83
C VAL A 239 24.63 19.27 -5.23
N LEU A 240 24.46 20.32 -4.43
CA LEU A 240 25.20 21.56 -4.59
C LEU A 240 26.68 21.23 -4.33
N GLU A 241 27.42 21.07 -5.43
CA GLU A 241 28.87 21.19 -5.47
C GLU A 241 29.26 22.57 -4.92
N ASN A 242 29.59 22.63 -3.63
CA ASN A 242 30.31 23.76 -3.08
C ASN A 242 31.78 23.68 -3.51
N VAL A 243 32.06 24.19 -4.71
CA VAL A 243 33.40 24.64 -5.09
C VAL A 243 33.51 26.12 -4.72
N PRO A 244 34.31 26.52 -3.72
CA PRO A 244 34.65 27.92 -3.54
C PRO A 244 35.84 28.27 -4.45
N ALA A 245 35.56 28.91 -5.58
CA ALA A 245 36.55 29.64 -6.35
C ALA A 245 36.73 31.05 -5.77
N GLN A 246 37.95 31.27 -5.24
CA GLN A 246 38.76 32.49 -5.24
C GLN A 246 38.20 33.81 -4.71
N ILE A 247 38.92 34.41 -3.74
CA ILE A 247 39.42 35.80 -3.90
C ILE A 247 40.86 35.90 -3.36
N SER A 248 41.76 36.27 -4.25
CA SER A 248 43.10 36.82 -4.01
C SER A 248 43.01 38.32 -3.68
N HIS A 249 43.78 38.83 -2.69
CA HIS A 249 44.69 39.98 -2.83
C HIS A 249 45.33 40.44 -1.49
N LEU A 250 46.67 40.52 -1.52
CA LEU A 250 47.57 41.56 -0.97
C LEU A 250 47.49 41.95 0.52
N GLN A 251 48.50 41.54 1.31
CA GLN A 251 49.74 42.31 1.55
C GLN A 251 50.84 41.37 2.04
#